data_AF-J3H8C0-F1
#
_entry.id   AF-J3H8C0-F1
#
_cell.length_a   1.000
_cell.length_b   1.000
_cell.length_c   1.000
_cell.angle_alpha   90.00
_cell.angle_beta   90.00
_cell.angle_gamma   90.00
#
_symmetry.space_group_name_H-M   'P 1'
#
loop_
_entity.id
_entity.type
_entity.pdbx_description
1 polymer ?
#
loop_
_entity_poly.entity_id
_entity_poly.type
_entity_poly.pdbx_seq_one_letter_code
_entity_poly.pdbx_strand_id
1 'polypeptide(L)'
;PPPPQPLVLISSYRLTRSKSPHWVIVTDCDEEFVYLHDPDVDHSQHRQPMDCQHLPVSHGEFEKMCSFGRGKLRAAVILYRRSL
;
A
#
# COMPACT_ATOMS: atom_id res chain seq x y z
N PRO A 1 -9.53 -16.13 -14.11
CA PRO A 1 -8.18 -15.51 -13.97
C PRO A 1 -8.15 -14.73 -12.66
N PRO A 2 -7.01 -14.65 -11.94
CA PRO A 2 -6.95 -13.79 -10.76
C PRO A 2 -7.23 -12.34 -11.17
N PRO A 3 -7.88 -11.55 -10.29
CA PRO A 3 -8.13 -10.14 -10.56
C PRO A 3 -6.81 -9.39 -10.74
N PRO A 4 -6.81 -8.26 -11.46
CA PRO A 4 -5.63 -7.40 -11.54
C PRO A 4 -5.28 -6.86 -10.16
N GLN A 5 -3.98 -6.63 -9.93
CA GLN A 5 -3.47 -6.14 -8.65
C GLN A 5 -3.02 -4.69 -8.77
N PRO A 6 -3.63 -3.76 -8.00
CA PRO A 6 -3.17 -2.38 -7.96
C PRO A 6 -1.90 -2.23 -7.11
N LEU A 7 -0.84 -1.70 -7.70
CA LEU A 7 0.33 -1.21 -7.02
C LEU A 7 0.20 0.32 -6.87
N VAL A 8 0.12 0.82 -5.65
CA VAL A 8 -0.22 2.22 -5.36
C VAL A 8 0.95 2.92 -4.67
N LEU A 9 1.26 4.13 -5.13
CA LEU A 9 2.25 4.98 -4.50
C LEU A 9 1.62 5.63 -3.26
N ILE A 10 2.26 5.43 -2.10
CA ILE A 10 1.89 6.05 -0.84
C ILE A 10 3.06 6.83 -0.24
N SER A 11 2.72 7.78 0.64
CA SER A 11 3.65 8.35 1.60
C SER A 11 3.77 7.41 2.81
N SER A 12 4.93 6.80 3.02
CA SER A 12 5.18 5.88 4.15
C SER A 12 5.35 6.58 5.50
N TYR A 13 5.10 7.90 5.59
CA TYR A 13 5.31 8.70 6.79
C TYR A 13 4.63 8.15 8.05
N ARG A 14 3.47 7.50 7.90
CA ARG A 14 2.76 6.87 9.03
C ARG A 14 3.36 5.51 9.43
N LEU A 15 4.00 4.80 8.51
CA LEU A 15 4.52 3.45 8.70
C LEU A 15 6.00 3.41 9.11
N THR A 16 6.80 4.34 8.61
CA THR A 16 8.27 4.35 8.76
C THR A 16 8.80 5.65 9.36
N ARG A 17 7.94 6.67 9.56
CA ARG A 17 8.32 8.06 9.87
C ARG A 17 9.26 8.70 8.85
N SER A 18 9.52 8.04 7.73
CA SER A 18 10.24 8.59 6.59
C SER A 18 9.26 9.13 5.56
N LYS A 19 9.61 10.22 4.87
CA LYS A 19 8.83 10.77 3.75
C LYS A 19 9.30 10.22 2.41
N SER A 20 9.83 8.99 2.39
CA SER A 20 10.21 8.33 1.15
C SER A 20 8.96 7.90 0.37
N PRO A 21 8.97 8.03 -0.97
CA PRO A 21 7.91 7.46 -1.80
C PRO A 21 7.95 5.94 -1.64
N HIS A 22 6.79 5.31 -1.43
CA HIS A 22 6.71 3.87 -1.18
C HIS A 22 5.58 3.21 -1.98
N TRP A 23 5.82 2.03 -2.52
CA TRP A 23 4.84 1.29 -3.32
C TRP A 23 4.28 0.11 -2.54
N VAL A 24 2.96 0.05 -2.43
CA VAL A 24 2.22 -1.02 -1.74
C VAL A 24 1.23 -1.68 -2.68
N ILE A 25 0.90 -2.94 -2.43
CA ILE A 25 -0.15 -3.64 -3.17
C ILE A 25 -1.47 -3.45 -2.43
N VAL A 26 -2.53 -3.06 -3.13
CA VAL A 26 -3.90 -3.16 -2.60
C VAL A 26 -4.38 -4.59 -2.82
N THR A 27 -4.59 -5.32 -1.74
CA THR A 27 -4.98 -6.73 -1.82
C THR A 27 -6.48 -6.92 -1.82
N ASP A 28 -7.21 -6.03 -1.16
CA ASP A 28 -8.66 -6.08 -1.06
C ASP A 28 -9.24 -4.70 -0.65
N CYS A 29 -10.54 -4.53 -0.77
CA CYS A 29 -11.26 -3.32 -0.35
C CYS A 29 -12.71 -3.65 -0.02
N ASP A 30 -13.17 -3.24 1.15
CA ASP A 30 -14.58 -3.31 1.57
C ASP A 30 -15.14 -1.93 1.93
N GLU A 31 -16.33 -1.89 2.54
CA GLU A 31 -17.01 -0.64 2.91
C GLU A 31 -16.23 0.18 3.97
N GLU A 32 -15.45 -0.48 4.81
CA GLU A 32 -14.76 0.15 5.94
C GLU A 32 -13.27 0.39 5.66
N PHE A 33 -12.62 -0.52 4.91
CA PHE A 33 -11.18 -0.58 4.79
C PHE A 33 -10.66 -0.85 3.36
N VAL A 34 -9.48 -0.31 3.10
CA VAL A 34 -8.56 -0.70 2.04
C VAL A 34 -7.45 -1.54 2.67
N TYR A 35 -7.25 -2.75 2.16
CA TYR A 35 -6.25 -3.67 2.69
C TYR A 35 -4.96 -3.57 1.89
N LEU A 36 -3.87 -3.25 2.57
CA LEU A 36 -2.56 -3.03 1.96
C LEU A 36 -1.60 -4.18 2.30
N HIS A 37 -0.76 -4.52 1.34
CA HIS A 37 0.40 -5.36 1.53
C HIS A 37 1.67 -4.54 1.23
N ASP A 38 2.54 -4.45 2.22
CA ASP A 38 3.83 -3.77 2.13
C ASP A 38 4.94 -4.80 1.81
N PRO A 39 5.62 -4.71 0.65
CA PRO A 39 6.72 -5.62 0.33
C PRO A 39 7.98 -5.37 1.18
N ASP A 40 8.16 -4.17 1.73
CA ASP A 40 9.32 -3.80 2.54
C ASP A 40 9.04 -4.15 4.01
N VAL A 41 9.15 -5.45 4.31
CA VAL A 41 9.15 -5.95 5.69
C VAL A 41 10.47 -5.49 6.33
N ASP A 42 10.42 -4.40 7.10
CA ASP A 42 11.56 -3.98 7.91
C ASP A 42 11.84 -5.01 9.01
N HIS A 43 12.68 -5.99 8.69
CA HIS A 43 13.15 -7.05 9.58
C HIS A 43 13.86 -6.51 10.84
N SER A 44 14.19 -5.22 10.90
CA SER A 44 14.87 -4.59 12.05
C SER A 44 13.91 -4.21 13.19
N GLN A 45 12.61 -4.11 12.93
CA GLN A 45 11.63 -3.62 13.91
C GLN A 45 10.71 -4.70 14.47
N HIS A 46 11.19 -5.91 14.77
CA HIS A 46 10.42 -6.95 15.50
C HIS A 46 9.00 -7.23 14.94
N ARG A 47 8.66 -6.80 13.72
CA ARG A 47 7.36 -7.05 13.11
C ARG A 47 7.36 -8.48 12.60
N GLN A 48 6.42 -9.28 13.09
CA GLN A 48 6.25 -10.63 12.59
C GLN A 48 5.83 -10.53 11.11
N PRO A 49 6.24 -11.46 10.23
CA PRO A 49 5.76 -11.51 8.83
C PRO A 49 4.23 -11.50 8.69
N MET A 50 3.53 -11.88 9.75
CA MET A 50 2.07 -11.90 9.89
C MET A 50 1.48 -10.49 10.10
N ASP A 51 2.26 -9.53 10.62
CA ASP A 51 1.82 -8.16 10.92
C ASP A 51 1.85 -7.23 9.69
N CYS A 52 2.36 -7.71 8.55
CA CYS A 52 2.59 -6.93 7.32
C CYS A 52 1.70 -7.36 6.14
N GLN A 53 0.81 -8.34 6.35
CA GLN A 53 -0.16 -8.80 5.37
C GLN A 53 -1.55 -8.25 5.74
N HIS A 54 -2.25 -7.67 4.76
CA HIS A 54 -3.62 -7.16 4.90
C HIS A 54 -3.77 -6.07 5.97
N LEU A 55 -2.86 -5.09 6.00
CA LEU A 55 -3.01 -3.97 6.93
C LEU A 55 -4.29 -3.19 6.57
N PRO A 56 -5.32 -3.17 7.45
CA PRO A 56 -6.53 -2.43 7.16
C PRO A 56 -6.25 -0.94 7.35
N VAL A 57 -6.52 -0.16 6.31
CA VAL A 57 -6.44 1.29 6.33
C VAL A 57 -7.81 1.83 5.99
N SER A 58 -8.38 2.69 6.84
CA SER A 58 -9.67 3.31 6.52
C SER A 58 -9.58 4.12 5.23
N HIS A 59 -10.69 4.24 4.51
CA HIS A 59 -10.76 5.01 3.26
C HIS A 59 -10.17 6.43 3.39
N GLY A 60 -10.50 7.13 4.48
CA GLY A 60 -10.00 8.48 4.72
C GLY A 60 -8.49 8.55 5.03
N GLU A 61 -7.92 7.53 5.66
CA GLU A 61 -6.47 7.46 5.86
C GLU A 61 -5.75 7.08 4.56
N PHE A 62 -6.31 6.14 3.79
CA PHE A 62 -5.78 5.76 2.49
C PHE A 62 -5.73 6.95 1.52
N GLU A 63 -6.77 7.78 1.49
CA GLU A 63 -6.81 8.98 0.65
C GLU A 63 -5.71 9.99 0.97
N LYS A 64 -5.34 10.11 2.26
CA LYS A 64 -4.22 10.96 2.69
C LYS A 64 -2.89 10.32 2.30
N MET A 65 -2.76 9.01 2.50
CA MET A 65 -1.54 8.25 2.23
C MET A 65 -1.20 8.18 0.74
N CYS A 66 -2.20 8.03 -0.14
CA CYS A 66 -2.00 7.90 -1.59
C CYS A 66 -1.57 9.20 -2.29
N SER A 67 -1.29 10.26 -1.52
CA SER A 67 -0.74 11.52 -2.02
C SER A 67 0.69 11.73 -1.51
N PHE A 68 1.61 11.97 -2.44
CA PHE A 68 3.03 12.11 -2.17
C PHE A 68 3.55 13.53 -2.45
N GLY A 69 4.37 14.05 -1.52
CA GLY A 69 5.05 15.33 -1.67
C GLY A 69 4.14 16.57 -1.67
N ARG A 70 4.74 17.76 -1.87
CA ARG A 70 4.02 19.05 -1.86
C ARG A 70 3.02 19.20 -3.01
N GLY A 71 3.30 18.57 -4.15
CA GLY A 71 2.41 18.55 -5.32
C GLY A 71 1.24 17.58 -5.21
N LYS A 72 1.11 16.84 -4.09
CA LYS A 72 0.09 15.78 -3.88
C LYS A 72 0.04 14.80 -5.05
N LEU A 73 1.20 14.35 -5.52
CA LEU A 73 1.30 13.38 -6.61
C LEU A 73 0.57 12.09 -6.20
N ARG A 74 -0.30 11.58 -7.07
CA ARG A 74 -0.93 10.26 -6.93
C ARG A 74 -0.54 9.41 -8.12
N ALA A 75 -0.19 8.15 -7.88
CA ALA A 75 0.19 7.21 -8.94
C ALA A 75 -0.26 5.79 -8.57
N ALA A 76 -0.68 5.05 -9.59
CA ALA A 76 -1.04 3.64 -9.47
C ALA A 76 -0.64 2.89 -10.75
N VAL A 77 -0.24 1.63 -10.61
CA VAL A 77 0.05 0.70 -11.70
C VAL A 77 -0.85 -0.51 -11.52
N ILE A 78 -1.57 -0.91 -12.57
CA ILE A 78 -2.43 -2.08 -12.54
C ILE A 78 -1.69 -3.26 -13.16
N LEU A 79 -1.43 -4.29 -12.35
CA LEU A 79 -0.72 -5.49 -12.76
C LEU A 79 -1.71 -6.57 -13.20
N TYR A 80 -1.47 -7.14 -14.38
CA TYR A 80 -2.23 -8.27 -14.89
C TYR A 80 -1.35 -9.51 -14.91
N ARG A 81 -1.92 -10.66 -14.55
CA ARG A 81 -1.24 -11.93 -14.78
C ARG A 81 -1.04 -12.08 -16.28
N ARG A 82 0.21 -12.28 -16.69
CA ARG A 82 0.54 -12.59 -18.08
C ARG A 82 -0.24 -13.83 -18.50
N SER A 83 -1.12 -13.66 -19.48
CA SER A 83 -1.68 -14.77 -20.24
C SER A 83 -0.53 -15.42 -21.01
N LEU A 84 -0.28 -16.70 -20.74
CA LEU A 84 0.57 -17.54 -21.58
C LEU A 84 -0.26 -18.09 -22.74
#